data_AF-A0A966WXM7-F1
#
_entry.id   AF-A0A966WXM7-F1
#
_cell.length_a   1.000
_cell.length_b   1.000
_cell.length_c   1.000
_cell.angle_alpha   90.00
_cell.angle_beta   90.00
_cell.angle_gamma   90.00
#
_symmetry.space_group_name_H-M   'P 1'
#
loop_
_entity.id
_entity.type
_entity.pdbx_description
1 polymer ?
#
loop_
_entity_poly.entity_id
_entity_poly.type
_entity_poly.pdbx_seq_one_letter_code
_entity_poly.pdbx_strand_id
1 'polypeptide(L)'
;MQASGATPLRQALELAMLKVTERKRSYQQHGISYYRPWIFLLTDGEPTDDDGHGCDGYKALIAPLELAAQEQKFTLFTVGVNVSPHGRAVLDALSRPFKGRCLDLDNLKFEEMFLWLSASLSRVSQSAPGDRVQLVDPRVGDDVYDGWVL
;
A
#
# COMPACT_ATOMS: atom_id res chain seq x y z
N MET A 1 -28.43 -6.39 -7.13
CA MET A 1 -27.61 -5.21 -6.79
C MET A 1 -26.50 -5.14 -7.80
N GLN A 2 -26.48 -4.11 -8.65
CA GLN A 2 -25.38 -3.82 -9.56
C GLN A 2 -24.44 -2.88 -8.80
N ALA A 3 -23.16 -3.20 -8.71
CA ALA A 3 -22.20 -2.29 -8.10
C ALA A 3 -22.19 -1.00 -8.94
N SER A 4 -22.46 0.15 -8.32
CA SER A 4 -22.54 1.45 -9.01
C SER A 4 -21.21 1.95 -9.58
N GLY A 5 -20.18 1.10 -9.69
CA GLY A 5 -18.91 1.43 -10.34
C GLY A 5 -18.08 2.49 -9.62
N ALA A 6 -18.34 2.78 -8.34
CA ALA A 6 -17.60 3.78 -7.59
C ALA A 6 -16.28 3.23 -7.02
N THR A 7 -15.25 4.07 -7.04
CA THR A 7 -13.93 3.85 -6.45
C THR A 7 -13.67 4.95 -5.40
N PRO A 8 -14.25 4.85 -4.18
CA PRO A 8 -14.09 5.83 -3.11
C PRO A 8 -12.70 5.74 -2.46
N LEU A 9 -11.66 6.07 -3.25
CA LEU A 9 -10.26 5.84 -2.94
C LEU A 9 -9.83 6.55 -1.66
N ARG A 10 -10.29 7.79 -1.48
CA ARG A 10 -9.99 8.60 -0.31
C ARG A 10 -10.48 7.91 0.97
N GLN A 11 -11.76 7.59 0.99
CA GLN A 11 -12.44 6.99 2.14
C GLN A 11 -11.82 5.62 2.47
N ALA A 12 -11.49 4.82 1.45
CA ALA A 12 -10.82 3.53 1.63
C ALA A 12 -9.47 3.68 2.33
N LEU A 13 -8.64 4.65 1.91
CA LEU A 13 -7.32 4.86 2.51
C LEU A 13 -7.41 5.48 3.93
N GLU A 14 -8.33 6.42 4.16
CA GLU A 14 -8.61 6.96 5.49
C GLU A 14 -9.01 5.84 6.46
N LEU A 15 -9.90 4.94 6.03
CA LEU A 15 -10.32 3.78 6.82
C LEU A 15 -9.15 2.83 7.10
N ALA A 16 -8.32 2.54 6.11
CA ALA A 16 -7.14 1.69 6.29
C ALA A 16 -6.17 2.29 7.32
N MET A 17 -5.89 3.59 7.23
CA MET A 17 -5.04 4.33 8.18
C MET A 17 -5.62 4.29 9.60
N LEU A 18 -6.93 4.44 9.75
CA LEU A 18 -7.63 4.32 11.02
C LEU A 18 -7.47 2.91 11.61
N LYS A 19 -7.74 1.87 10.81
CA LYS A 19 -7.65 0.46 11.27
C LYS A 19 -6.24 0.08 11.71
N VAL A 20 -5.23 0.55 10.98
CA VAL A 20 -3.82 0.40 11.38
C VAL A 20 -3.56 1.08 12.73
N THR A 21 -4.08 2.29 12.93
CA THR A 21 -3.91 3.04 14.17
C THR A 21 -4.58 2.34 15.36
N GLU A 22 -5.82 1.86 15.19
CA GLU A 22 -6.55 1.07 16.18
C GLU A 22 -5.78 -0.20 16.57
N ARG A 23 -5.25 -0.93 15.57
CA ARG A 23 -4.51 -2.16 15.82
C ARG A 23 -3.21 -1.93 16.57
N LYS A 24 -2.45 -0.88 16.22
CA LYS A 24 -1.25 -0.48 16.95
C LYS A 24 -1.56 -0.13 18.40
N ARG A 25 -2.61 0.66 18.65
CA ARG A 25 -3.06 1.01 20.01
C ARG A 25 -3.40 -0.24 20.82
N SER A 26 -4.13 -1.18 20.22
CA SER A 26 -4.46 -2.45 20.87
C SER A 26 -3.21 -3.22 21.27
N TYR A 27 -2.20 -3.34 20.40
CA TYR A 27 -0.94 -4.00 20.76
C TYR A 27 -0.20 -3.28 21.91
N GLN A 28 -0.11 -1.95 21.87
CA GLN A 28 0.51 -1.16 22.94
C GLN A 28 -0.18 -1.37 24.30
N GLN A 29 -1.52 -1.41 24.32
CA GLN A 29 -2.30 -1.62 25.54
C GLN A 29 -2.05 -3.01 26.18
N HIS A 30 -1.69 -4.01 25.37
CA HIS A 30 -1.39 -5.36 25.84
C HIS A 30 0.12 -5.61 26.02
N GLY A 31 0.96 -4.58 25.90
CA GLY A 31 2.43 -4.71 25.99
C GLY A 31 3.04 -5.54 24.84
N ILE A 32 2.32 -5.71 23.73
CA ILE A 32 2.76 -6.49 22.59
C ILE A 32 3.58 -5.58 21.67
N SER A 33 4.85 -5.92 21.47
CA SER A 33 5.67 -5.27 20.44
C SER A 33 5.11 -5.57 19.04
N TYR A 34 5.22 -4.60 18.14
CA TYR A 34 4.74 -4.75 16.76
C TYR A 34 5.74 -4.17 15.76
N TYR A 35 5.76 -4.76 14.56
CA TYR A 35 6.51 -4.23 13.42
C TYR A 35 5.75 -3.09 12.75
N ARG A 36 6.47 -2.23 12.01
CA ARG A 36 5.85 -1.17 11.21
C ARG A 36 4.82 -1.78 10.23
N PRO A 37 3.53 -1.46 10.35
CA PRO A 37 2.49 -2.08 9.53
C PRO A 37 2.57 -1.62 8.07
N TRP A 38 2.09 -2.47 7.17
CA TRP A 38 2.00 -2.19 5.74
C TRP A 38 0.54 -2.06 5.30
N ILE A 39 0.29 -1.14 4.38
CA ILE A 39 -0.98 -0.96 3.69
C ILE A 39 -0.72 -1.21 2.21
N PHE A 40 -1.50 -2.10 1.60
CA PHE A 40 -1.48 -2.34 0.15
C PHE A 40 -2.77 -1.77 -0.45
N LEU A 41 -2.62 -0.82 -1.38
CA LEU A 41 -3.71 -0.24 -2.15
C LEU A 41 -3.69 -0.83 -3.56
N LEU A 42 -4.63 -1.72 -3.85
CA LEU A 42 -4.77 -2.37 -5.16
C LEU A 42 -5.93 -1.70 -5.91
N THR A 43 -5.66 -1.07 -7.05
CA THR A 43 -6.66 -0.27 -7.80
C THR A 43 -6.17 0.06 -9.22
N ASP A 44 -7.08 0.41 -10.11
CA ASP A 44 -6.81 1.05 -11.40
C ASP A 44 -6.35 2.52 -11.27
N GLY A 45 -6.52 3.12 -10.09
CA GLY A 45 -6.12 4.48 -9.78
C GLY A 45 -7.16 5.53 -10.20
N GLU A 46 -8.40 5.14 -10.50
CA GLU A 46 -9.47 6.05 -10.95
C GLU A 46 -10.42 6.41 -9.79
N PRO A 47 -10.11 7.40 -8.94
CA PRO A 47 -10.95 7.80 -7.81
C PRO A 47 -12.30 8.37 -8.27
N THR A 48 -13.37 7.98 -7.60
CA THR A 48 -14.71 8.55 -7.77
C THR A 48 -15.26 9.12 -6.47
N ASP A 49 -16.24 10.02 -6.58
CA ASP A 49 -17.11 10.37 -5.47
C ASP A 49 -18.15 9.27 -5.19
N ASP A 50 -19.03 9.54 -4.22
CA ASP A 50 -20.07 8.61 -3.77
C ASP A 50 -21.14 8.34 -4.85
N ASP A 51 -21.27 9.24 -5.84
CA ASP A 51 -22.17 9.13 -6.98
C ASP A 51 -21.51 8.42 -8.18
N GLY A 52 -20.22 8.07 -8.08
CA GLY A 52 -19.46 7.37 -9.12
C GLY A 52 -18.84 8.28 -10.17
N HIS A 53 -18.83 9.60 -9.96
CA HIS A 53 -18.16 10.54 -10.85
C HIS A 53 -16.67 10.68 -10.49
N GLY A 54 -15.81 10.75 -11.49
CA GLY A 54 -14.37 10.93 -11.30
C GLY A 54 -14.07 12.16 -10.44
N CYS A 55 -13.21 12.00 -9.42
CA CYS A 55 -12.97 13.05 -8.44
C CYS A 55 -11.49 13.14 -8.01
N ASP A 56 -11.06 14.34 -7.61
CA ASP A 56 -9.70 14.58 -7.12
C ASP A 56 -9.58 14.47 -5.58
N GLY A 57 -10.57 13.85 -4.92
CA GLY A 57 -10.65 13.78 -3.45
C GLY A 57 -9.40 13.17 -2.80
N TYR A 58 -8.68 12.30 -3.52
CA TYR A 58 -7.43 11.70 -3.06
C TYR A 58 -6.34 12.74 -2.71
N LYS A 59 -6.36 13.94 -3.30
CA LYS A 59 -5.36 14.99 -3.04
C LYS A 59 -5.36 15.42 -1.57
N ALA A 60 -6.49 15.29 -0.87
CA ALA A 60 -6.58 15.54 0.57
C ALA A 60 -5.75 14.56 1.42
N LEU A 61 -5.37 13.41 0.87
CA LEU A 61 -4.54 12.41 1.55
C LEU A 61 -3.05 12.76 1.54
N ILE A 62 -2.58 13.64 0.65
CA ILE A 62 -1.15 13.85 0.44
C ILE A 62 -0.45 14.32 1.72
N ALA A 63 -0.94 15.38 2.37
CA ALA A 63 -0.36 15.87 3.61
C ALA A 63 -0.42 14.86 4.77
N PRO A 64 -1.56 14.18 5.04
CA PRO A 64 -1.62 13.08 6.01
C PRO A 64 -0.62 11.94 5.73
N LEU A 65 -0.44 11.57 4.46
CA LEU A 65 0.49 10.51 4.05
C LEU A 65 1.94 10.93 4.23
N GLU A 66 2.28 12.18 3.93
CA GLU A 66 3.61 12.76 4.19
C GLU A 66 3.95 12.71 5.69
N LEU A 67 3.03 13.16 6.54
CA LEU A 67 3.22 13.10 7.98
C LEU A 67 3.37 11.65 8.47
N ALA A 68 2.51 10.74 7.99
CA ALA A 68 2.59 9.33 8.36
C ALA A 68 3.90 8.66 7.89
N ALA A 69 4.44 9.07 6.74
CA ALA A 69 5.72 8.59 6.24
C ALA A 69 6.89 9.09 7.09
N GLN A 70 6.88 10.39 7.46
CA GLN A 70 7.89 11.02 8.32
C GLN A 70 7.93 10.37 9.71
N GLU A 71 6.76 10.18 10.32
CA GLU A 71 6.62 9.53 11.63
C GLU A 71 6.74 8.00 11.57
N GLN A 72 7.01 7.44 10.39
CA GLN A 72 7.13 6.01 10.14
C GLN A 72 5.92 5.19 10.66
N LYS A 73 4.71 5.77 10.63
CA LYS A 73 3.50 5.17 11.21
C LYS A 73 3.12 3.84 10.58
N PHE A 74 3.23 3.75 9.26
CA PHE A 74 3.02 2.58 8.41
C PHE A 74 3.80 2.77 7.11
N THR A 75 3.82 1.77 6.22
CA THR A 75 4.25 1.95 4.83
C THR A 75 3.11 1.64 3.88
N LEU A 76 2.88 2.52 2.90
CA LEU A 76 1.94 2.30 1.81
C LEU A 76 2.65 1.75 0.58
N PHE A 77 2.03 0.75 -0.05
CA PHE A 77 2.33 0.26 -1.39
C PHE A 77 1.10 0.49 -2.24
N THR A 78 1.28 1.15 -3.37
CA THR A 78 0.24 1.24 -4.39
C THR A 78 0.52 0.18 -5.44
N VAL A 79 -0.49 -0.57 -5.83
CA VAL A 79 -0.40 -1.63 -6.82
C VAL A 79 -1.46 -1.38 -7.88
N GLY A 80 -0.98 -1.04 -9.06
CA GLY A 80 -1.77 -0.72 -10.22
C GLY A 80 -2.33 -1.96 -10.90
N VAL A 81 -3.64 -1.96 -11.19
CA VAL A 81 -4.30 -2.99 -11.98
C VAL A 81 -4.97 -2.36 -13.20
N ASN A 82 -4.56 -2.71 -14.42
CA ASN A 82 -5.10 -2.14 -15.66
C ASN A 82 -5.14 -0.60 -15.66
N VAL A 83 -4.03 0.02 -15.24
CA VAL A 83 -3.95 1.45 -14.90
C VAL A 83 -3.94 2.34 -16.14
N SER A 84 -4.78 3.38 -16.14
CA SER A 84 -4.75 4.44 -17.15
C SER A 84 -3.63 5.46 -16.87
N PRO A 85 -3.26 6.35 -17.82
CA PRO A 85 -2.33 7.45 -17.54
C PRO A 85 -2.78 8.35 -16.37
N HIS A 86 -4.09 8.57 -16.20
CA HIS A 86 -4.62 9.31 -15.06
C HIS A 86 -4.44 8.52 -13.77
N GLY A 87 -4.86 7.25 -13.77
CA GLY A 87 -4.71 6.37 -12.61
C GLY A 87 -3.26 6.20 -12.15
N ARG A 88 -2.30 6.14 -13.09
CA ARG A 88 -0.87 6.11 -12.78
C ARG A 88 -0.47 7.37 -12.00
N ALA A 89 -0.88 8.55 -12.46
CA ALA A 89 -0.55 9.80 -11.79
C ALA A 89 -1.13 9.86 -10.36
N VAL A 90 -2.33 9.32 -10.14
CA VAL A 90 -2.92 9.18 -8.81
C VAL A 90 -2.09 8.26 -7.92
N LEU A 91 -1.74 7.06 -8.41
CA LEU A 91 -0.96 6.09 -7.64
C LEU A 91 0.46 6.60 -7.33
N ASP A 92 1.11 7.27 -8.28
CA ASP A 92 2.41 7.91 -8.08
C ASP A 92 2.34 9.02 -7.03
N ALA A 93 1.28 9.83 -7.04
CA ALA A 93 1.09 10.88 -6.04
C ALA A 93 0.93 10.28 -4.64
N LEU A 94 0.16 9.21 -4.49
CA LEU A 94 -0.08 8.53 -3.21
C LEU A 94 1.16 7.76 -2.70
N SER A 95 1.98 7.22 -3.61
CA SER A 95 3.17 6.44 -3.25
C SER A 95 4.42 7.29 -3.02
N ARG A 96 4.46 8.52 -3.55
CA ARG A 96 5.61 9.44 -3.43
C ARG A 96 6.08 9.66 -1.98
N PRO A 97 5.20 9.90 -0.98
CA PRO A 97 5.62 10.02 0.42
C PRO A 97 6.40 8.80 0.95
N PHE A 98 6.16 7.63 0.35
CA PHE A 98 6.76 6.36 0.73
C PHE A 98 7.90 5.93 -0.21
N LYS A 99 8.54 6.89 -0.89
CA LYS A 99 9.65 6.69 -1.83
C LYS A 99 9.25 6.01 -3.15
N GLY A 100 8.05 6.28 -3.65
CA GLY A 100 7.60 5.79 -4.96
C GLY A 100 7.38 4.28 -5.00
N ARG A 101 6.85 3.71 -3.91
CA ARG A 101 6.47 2.29 -3.80
C ARG A 101 5.17 2.01 -4.58
N CYS A 102 5.17 2.36 -5.86
CA CYS A 102 4.14 2.00 -6.82
C CYS A 102 4.62 0.79 -7.63
N LEU A 103 3.78 -0.23 -7.69
CA LEU A 103 3.98 -1.47 -8.41
C LEU A 103 2.90 -1.59 -9.48
N ASP A 104 3.19 -2.36 -10.53
CA ASP A 104 2.20 -2.77 -11.51
C ASP A 104 1.95 -4.25 -11.39
N LEU A 105 0.67 -4.63 -11.45
CA LEU A 105 0.28 -6.03 -11.59
C LEU A 105 0.20 -6.35 -13.09
N ASP A 106 1.34 -6.76 -13.64
CA ASP A 106 1.38 -7.28 -15.01
C ASP A 106 0.52 -8.55 -15.11
N ASN A 107 -0.38 -8.58 -16.09
CA ASN A 107 -1.27 -9.71 -16.39
C ASN A 107 -2.08 -10.24 -15.19
N LEU A 108 -2.44 -9.39 -14.21
CA LEU A 108 -3.25 -9.79 -13.04
C LEU A 108 -2.63 -10.93 -12.22
N LYS A 109 -1.30 -11.01 -12.15
CA LYS A 109 -0.55 -12.03 -11.39
C LYS A 109 -0.61 -11.82 -9.86
N PHE A 110 -1.82 -11.87 -9.29
CA PHE A 110 -2.04 -11.71 -7.85
C PHE A 110 -1.31 -12.78 -7.02
N GLU A 111 -1.25 -14.01 -7.51
CA GLU A 111 -0.55 -15.11 -6.85
C GLU A 111 0.93 -14.76 -6.61
N GLU A 112 1.60 -14.22 -7.62
CA GLU A 112 3.00 -13.81 -7.56
C GLU A 112 3.22 -12.64 -6.58
N MET A 113 2.29 -11.67 -6.56
CA MET A 113 2.31 -10.59 -5.57
C MET A 113 2.18 -11.13 -4.14
N PHE A 114 1.28 -12.09 -3.90
CA PHE A 114 1.11 -12.69 -2.58
C PHE A 114 2.30 -13.56 -2.19
N LEU A 115 2.94 -14.26 -3.14
CA LEU A 115 4.19 -14.97 -2.90
C LEU A 115 5.32 -14.00 -2.49
N TRP A 116 5.51 -12.89 -3.22
CA TRP A 116 6.45 -11.85 -2.83
C TRP A 116 6.14 -11.24 -1.46
N LEU A 117 4.86 -11.01 -1.17
CA LEU A 117 4.42 -10.50 0.13
C LEU A 117 4.76 -11.49 1.25
N SER A 118 4.51 -12.78 1.04
CA SER A 118 4.79 -13.83 2.01
C SER A 118 6.28 -13.91 2.31
N ALA A 119 7.14 -13.87 1.28
CA ALA A 119 8.59 -13.84 1.42
C ALA A 119 9.07 -12.62 2.22
N SER A 120 8.50 -11.46 1.90
CA SER A 120 8.78 -10.21 2.57
C SER A 120 8.39 -10.24 4.04
N LEU A 121 7.22 -10.79 4.38
CA LEU A 121 6.76 -10.95 5.76
C LEU A 121 7.60 -11.98 6.53
N SER A 122 8.05 -13.07 5.89
CA SER A 122 8.97 -14.03 6.50
C SER A 122 10.28 -13.37 6.94
N ARG A 123 10.88 -12.52 6.10
CA ARG A 123 12.08 -11.75 6.48
C ARG A 123 11.81 -10.73 7.58
N VAL A 124 10.65 -10.06 7.57
CA VAL A 124 10.25 -9.16 8.67
C VAL A 124 10.14 -9.91 9.99
N SER A 125 9.56 -11.11 9.99
CA SER A 125 9.38 -11.92 11.20
C SER A 125 10.69 -12.36 11.86
N GLN A 126 11.80 -12.34 11.11
CA GLN A 126 13.14 -12.64 11.59
C GLN A 126 13.92 -11.39 12.06
N SER A 127 13.38 -10.18 11.84
CA SER A 127 14.02 -8.91 12.23
C SER A 127 13.63 -8.46 13.65
N ALA A 128 14.44 -7.63 14.29
CA ALA A 128 14.11 -7.09 15.61
C ALA A 128 13.04 -5.98 15.52
N PRO A 129 12.14 -5.83 16.51
CA PRO A 129 11.24 -4.69 16.59
C PRO A 129 12.03 -3.37 16.61
N GLY A 130 11.95 -2.60 15.53
CA GLY A 130 12.71 -1.35 15.35
C GLY A 130 13.68 -1.36 14.17
N ASP A 131 13.97 -2.53 13.60
CA ASP A 131 14.82 -2.63 12.43
C ASP A 131 14.15 -2.11 11.15
N ARG A 132 14.97 -1.49 10.30
CA ARG A 132 14.60 -1.17 8.92
C ARG A 132 14.61 -2.46 8.11
N VAL A 133 13.44 -3.09 7.98
CA VAL A 133 13.31 -4.17 7.01
C VAL A 133 13.38 -3.56 5.61
N GLN A 134 14.47 -3.85 4.91
CA GLN A 134 14.57 -3.60 3.48
C GLN A 134 13.62 -4.58 2.80
N LEU A 135 12.51 -4.05 2.31
CA LEU A 135 11.71 -4.77 1.35
C LEU A 135 12.52 -4.91 0.07
N VAL A 136 12.70 -6.15 -0.35
CA VAL A 136 13.24 -6.44 -1.67
C VAL A 136 12.34 -5.77 -2.70
N ASP A 137 12.95 -4.96 -3.55
CA ASP A 137 12.25 -4.36 -4.67
C ASP A 137 11.77 -5.51 -5.57
N PRO A 138 10.45 -5.70 -5.75
CA PRO A 138 9.91 -6.77 -6.58
C PRO A 138 10.29 -6.63 -8.06
N ARG A 139 10.90 -5.51 -8.47
CA ARG A 139 11.46 -5.32 -9.82
C ARG A 139 12.90 -5.83 -9.96
N VAL A 140 13.60 -6.08 -8.85
CA VAL A 140 15.02 -6.45 -8.83
C VAL A 140 15.23 -7.92 -8.40
N GLY A 141 14.23 -8.54 -7.76
CA GLY A 141 14.32 -9.91 -7.27
C GLY A 141 15.27 -10.06 -6.07
N ASP A 142 15.28 -11.26 -5.48
CA ASP A 142 16.24 -11.72 -4.47
C ASP A 142 16.72 -13.12 -4.90
N ASP A 143 17.93 -13.51 -4.52
CA ASP A 143 18.54 -14.81 -4.88
C ASP A 143 17.72 -16.02 -4.37
N VAL A 144 16.78 -15.76 -3.45
CA VAL A 144 15.83 -16.75 -2.90
C VAL A 144 14.76 -17.14 -3.94
N TYR A 145 14.54 -16.33 -4.98
CA TYR A 145 13.52 -16.54 -6.00
C TYR A 145 14.06 -16.27 -7.41
N ASP A 146 15.28 -16.72 -7.76
CA ASP A 146 15.78 -16.72 -9.15
C ASP A 146 15.60 -15.38 -9.93
N GLY A 147 15.76 -14.23 -9.27
CA GLY A 147 15.83 -12.94 -9.97
C GLY A 147 14.57 -12.53 -10.76
N TRP A 148 13.36 -12.91 -10.34
CA TRP A 148 12.14 -12.55 -11.07
C TRP A 148 11.74 -11.08 -10.93
N VAL A 149 11.41 -10.50 -12.10
CA VAL A 149 11.09 -9.09 -12.34
C VAL A 149 9.58 -8.97 -12.58
N LEU A 150 8.91 -8.10 -11.81
CA LEU A 150 7.68 -7.42 -12.27
C LEU A 150 8.02 -6.52 -13.46
#